data_AF-A0A094MCC4-F1
#
_entry.id   AF-A0A094MCC4-F1
#
_cell.length_a   1.000
_cell.length_b   1.000
_cell.length_c   1.000
_cell.angle_alpha   90.00
_cell.angle_beta   90.00
_cell.angle_gamma   90.00
#
_symmetry.space_group_name_H-M   'P 1'
#
loop_
_entity.id
_entity.type
_entity.pdbx_description
1 polymer ?
#
loop_
_entity_poly.entity_id
_entity_poly.type
_entity_poly.pdbx_seq_one_letter_code
_entity_poly.pdbx_strand_id
1 'polypeptide(L)'
;MRTIRITEEVWQAIADRGKFGETEEDVLRRVFELPINSKANITQTISDIGSTSKISSGRRRSFATIRMTSYINRNQLNVEFANGASSSWTLPNQSDKKAIRTILDKAITFAKENKASLGQINAIRKTLTDNDYHLTK
;
A
#
# COMPACT_ATOMS: atom_id res chain seq x y z
N MET A 1 -40.02 -13.80 4.93
CA MET A 1 -38.97 -13.78 5.97
C MET A 1 -39.62 -14.05 7.31
N ARG A 2 -39.03 -14.91 8.14
CA ARG A 2 -39.48 -15.12 9.52
C ARG A 2 -38.59 -14.29 10.42
N THR A 3 -39.16 -13.34 11.15
CA THR A 3 -38.41 -12.50 12.09
C THR A 3 -38.48 -13.14 13.46
N ILE A 4 -37.34 -13.61 13.96
CA ILE A 4 -37.22 -14.09 15.33
C ILE A 4 -36.80 -12.89 16.18
N ARG A 5 -37.52 -12.64 17.28
CA ARG A 5 -37.14 -11.62 18.26
C ARG A 5 -36.28 -12.28 19.33
N ILE A 6 -35.12 -11.71 19.59
CA ILE A 6 -34.21 -12.15 20.65
C ILE A 6 -34.47 -11.24 21.86
N THR A 7 -34.58 -11.82 23.05
CA THR A 7 -34.72 -11.06 24.30
C THR A 7 -33.36 -10.46 24.69
N GLU A 8 -33.39 -9.35 25.43
CA GLU A 8 -32.16 -8.64 25.82
C GLU A 8 -31.20 -9.51 26.61
N GLU A 9 -31.72 -10.35 27.51
CA GLU A 9 -30.91 -11.29 28.31
C GLU A 9 -30.13 -12.28 27.43
N VAL A 10 -30.78 -12.77 26.37
CA VAL A 10 -30.15 -13.69 25.42
C VAL A 10 -29.14 -12.95 24.56
N TRP A 11 -29.43 -11.70 24.17
CA TRP A 11 -28.49 -10.86 23.45
C TRP A 11 -27.22 -10.58 24.26
N GLN A 12 -27.37 -10.23 25.53
CA GLN A 12 -26.24 -9.95 26.42
C GLN A 12 -25.35 -11.19 26.60
N ALA A 13 -25.95 -12.36 26.79
CA ALA A 13 -25.21 -13.62 26.91
C ALA A 13 -24.43 -13.98 25.63
N ILE A 14 -24.88 -13.52 24.46
CA ILE A 14 -24.16 -13.65 23.20
C ILE A 14 -23.01 -12.63 23.13
N ALA A 15 -23.27 -11.38 23.47
CA ALA A 15 -22.29 -10.29 23.45
C ALA A 15 -21.10 -10.55 24.39
N ASP A 16 -21.36 -11.11 25.58
CA ASP A 16 -20.33 -11.47 26.57
C ASP A 16 -19.33 -12.53 26.05
N ARG A 17 -19.70 -13.27 25.00
CA ARG A 17 -18.77 -14.20 24.34
C ARG A 17 -17.80 -13.50 23.40
N GLY A 18 -18.00 -12.21 23.10
CA GLY A 18 -17.17 -11.41 22.22
C GLY A 18 -15.77 -11.17 22.76
N LYS A 19 -14.78 -11.09 21.87
CA LYS A 19 -13.40 -10.74 22.21
C LYS A 19 -13.08 -9.31 21.76
N PHE A 20 -12.12 -8.66 22.43
CA PHE A 20 -11.69 -7.30 22.07
C PHE A 20 -11.26 -7.22 20.60
N GLY A 21 -11.93 -6.35 19.84
CA GLY A 21 -11.70 -6.16 18.40
C GLY A 21 -12.62 -6.93 17.46
N GLU A 22 -13.57 -7.73 17.97
CA GLU A 22 -14.64 -8.38 17.18
C GLU A 22 -15.87 -7.44 17.05
N THR A 23 -16.58 -7.51 15.91
CA THR A 23 -17.88 -6.85 15.74
C THR A 23 -19.03 -7.77 16.18
N GLU A 24 -20.23 -7.21 16.42
CA GLU A 24 -21.43 -8.00 16.76
C GLU A 24 -21.71 -9.12 15.76
N GLU A 25 -21.50 -8.84 14.46
CA GLU A 25 -21.68 -9.83 13.40
C GLU A 25 -20.64 -10.96 13.49
N ASP A 26 -19.39 -10.66 13.85
CA ASP A 26 -18.35 -11.67 14.03
C ASP A 26 -18.66 -12.59 15.21
N VAL A 27 -19.16 -12.02 16.31
CA VAL A 27 -19.59 -12.77 17.49
C VAL A 27 -20.76 -13.68 17.14
N LEU A 28 -21.78 -13.17 16.46
CA LEU A 28 -22.94 -13.96 16.03
C LEU A 28 -22.53 -15.07 15.06
N ARG A 29 -21.69 -14.78 14.07
CA ARG A 29 -21.19 -15.78 13.12
C ARG A 29 -20.44 -16.90 13.83
N ARG A 30 -19.62 -16.56 14.83
CA ARG A 30 -18.90 -17.56 15.62
C ARG A 30 -19.83 -18.39 16.50
N VAL A 31 -20.79 -17.77 17.17
CA VAL A 31 -21.76 -18.46 18.05
C VAL A 31 -22.68 -19.38 17.26
N PHE A 32 -23.07 -18.99 16.05
CA PHE A 32 -23.90 -19.80 15.15
C PHE A 32 -23.09 -20.67 14.17
N GLU A 33 -21.76 -20.77 14.36
CA GLU A 33 -20.84 -21.56 13.53
C GLU A 33 -20.98 -21.29 12.02
N LEU A 34 -21.28 -20.05 11.66
CA LEU A 34 -21.45 -19.62 10.28
C LEU A 34 -20.09 -19.40 9.61
N PRO A 35 -19.95 -19.76 8.32
CA PRO A 35 -18.70 -19.55 7.60
C PRO A 35 -18.36 -18.06 7.48
N ILE A 36 -17.07 -17.75 7.66
CA ILE A 36 -16.50 -16.40 7.63
C ILE A 36 -16.67 -15.73 6.25
N ASN A 37 -16.93 -16.52 5.20
CA ASN A 37 -16.99 -16.07 3.82
C ASN A 37 -18.22 -16.62 3.07
N SER A 38 -19.43 -16.28 3.52
CA SER A 38 -20.60 -16.35 2.64
C SER A 38 -20.68 -15.11 1.75
N LYS A 39 -19.70 -14.92 0.86
CA LYS A 39 -19.93 -14.13 -0.36
C LYS A 39 -20.67 -15.03 -1.34
N ALA A 40 -21.96 -15.26 -1.08
CA ALA A 40 -22.85 -15.91 -2.00
C ALA A 40 -24.10 -15.04 -2.17
N ASN A 41 -24.11 -14.33 -3.30
CA ASN A 41 -25.26 -13.77 -4.00
C ASN A 41 -26.02 -12.60 -3.33
N ILE A 42 -25.40 -11.42 -3.32
CA ILE A 42 -26.13 -10.18 -3.59
C ILE A 42 -25.89 -9.84 -5.06
N THR A 43 -26.59 -10.57 -5.93
CA THR A 43 -26.72 -10.16 -7.32
C THR A 43 -27.76 -9.04 -7.35
N GLN A 44 -27.29 -7.85 -7.71
CA GLN A 44 -28.04 -6.77 -8.32
C GLN A 44 -29.22 -6.22 -7.50
N THR A 45 -29.01 -5.08 -6.86
CA THR A 45 -29.85 -3.90 -7.11
C THR A 45 -29.19 -2.66 -6.51
N ILE A 46 -29.05 -1.64 -7.36
CA ILE A 46 -28.94 -0.21 -7.04
C ILE A 46 -27.51 0.29 -6.75
N SER A 47 -26.91 0.71 -7.86
CA SER A 47 -26.18 1.96 -8.07
C SER A 47 -26.10 2.99 -6.93
N ASP A 48 -24.91 3.60 -6.87
CA ASP A 48 -24.59 4.91 -6.30
C ASP A 48 -24.55 5.05 -4.77
N ILE A 49 -23.33 5.04 -4.23
CA ILE A 49 -22.65 6.21 -3.63
C ILE A 49 -21.37 5.72 -2.93
N GLY A 50 -20.22 6.13 -3.46
CA GLY A 50 -18.99 6.35 -2.69
C GLY A 50 -18.50 5.23 -1.76
N SER A 51 -18.24 4.03 -2.28
CA SER A 51 -17.44 3.04 -1.53
C SER A 51 -16.03 3.03 -2.10
N THR A 52 -15.15 3.82 -1.48
CA THR A 52 -13.70 3.63 -1.58
C THR A 52 -13.40 2.19 -1.23
N SER A 53 -13.13 1.39 -2.26
CA SER A 53 -12.68 0.02 -2.10
C SER A 53 -11.41 0.05 -1.27
N LYS A 54 -11.52 -0.31 0.01
CA LYS A 54 -10.37 -0.72 0.83
C LYS A 54 -9.85 -1.99 0.17
N ILE A 55 -8.98 -1.80 -0.82
CA ILE A 55 -8.14 -2.84 -1.40
C ILE A 55 -7.46 -3.47 -0.20
N SER A 56 -7.88 -4.68 0.20
CA SER A 56 -7.18 -5.43 1.22
C SER A 56 -5.80 -5.71 0.64
N SER A 57 -4.82 -4.90 1.05
CA SER A 57 -3.44 -5.07 0.67
C SER A 57 -2.97 -6.35 1.34
N GLY A 58 -3.19 -7.49 0.67
CA GLY A 58 -2.54 -8.74 1.02
C GLY A 58 -1.08 -8.43 1.28
N ARG A 59 -0.56 -8.85 2.45
CA ARG A 59 0.80 -8.54 2.94
C ARG A 59 1.79 -8.63 1.79
N ARG A 60 2.17 -7.49 1.20
CA ARG A 60 3.23 -7.41 0.19
C ARG A 60 4.54 -7.64 0.91
N ARG A 61 4.94 -8.91 1.06
CA ARG A 61 6.29 -9.25 1.51
C ARG A 61 7.26 -9.03 0.34
N SER A 62 7.46 -7.77 -0.07
CA SER A 62 8.59 -7.42 -0.92
C SER A 62 9.73 -6.98 -0.02
N PHE A 63 10.54 -7.94 0.43
CA PHE A 63 11.75 -7.62 1.16
C PHE A 63 12.85 -7.26 0.17
N ALA A 64 13.51 -6.14 0.42
CA ALA A 64 14.71 -5.77 -0.33
C ALA A 64 15.86 -6.67 0.13
N THR A 65 16.55 -7.29 -0.83
CA THR A 65 17.71 -8.15 -0.53
C THR A 65 18.90 -7.35 -0.01
N ILE A 66 19.06 -6.11 -0.50
CA ILE A 66 20.19 -5.23 -0.18
C ILE A 66 19.64 -3.86 0.20
N ARG A 67 20.18 -3.24 1.25
CA ARG A 67 19.80 -1.87 1.64
C ARG A 67 20.25 -0.88 0.55
N MET A 68 19.35 0.05 0.21
CA MET A 68 19.60 1.11 -0.78
C MET A 68 19.32 2.47 -0.14
N THR A 69 20.17 3.44 -0.41
CA THR A 69 20.04 4.83 -0.01
C THR A 69 19.99 5.71 -1.26
N SER A 70 19.04 6.64 -1.28
CA SER A 70 18.92 7.66 -2.33
C SER A 70 18.87 9.03 -1.69
N TYR A 71 19.69 9.96 -2.19
CA TYR A 71 19.75 11.32 -1.67
C TYR A 71 20.24 12.28 -2.75
N ILE A 72 19.94 13.56 -2.57
CA ILE A 72 20.44 14.62 -3.45
C ILE A 72 21.54 15.37 -2.72
N ASN A 73 22.68 15.55 -3.37
CA ASN A 73 23.80 16.33 -2.85
C ASN A 73 24.45 17.10 -4.01
N ARG A 74 24.80 18.38 -3.79
CA ARG A 74 25.45 19.24 -4.80
C ARG A 74 24.78 19.19 -6.18
N ASN A 75 23.44 19.26 -6.22
CA ASN A 75 22.65 19.17 -7.45
C ASN A 75 22.88 17.85 -8.24
N GLN A 76 23.15 16.75 -7.53
CA GLN A 76 23.28 15.41 -8.08
C GLN A 76 22.38 14.45 -7.32
N LEU A 77 21.67 13.58 -8.05
CA LEU A 77 20.97 12.44 -7.48
C LEU A 77 21.98 11.31 -7.29
N ASN A 78 22.16 10.88 -6.04
CA ASN A 78 23.01 9.76 -5.67
C ASN A 78 22.15 8.57 -5.27
N VAL A 79 22.49 7.39 -5.79
CA VAL A 79 21.87 6.11 -5.42
C VAL A 79 22.98 5.15 -5.08
N GLU A 80 22.95 4.64 -3.85
CA GLU A 80 23.98 3.77 -3.28
C GLU A 80 23.36 2.52 -2.67
N PHE A 81 24.06 1.40 -2.80
CA PHE A 81 23.71 0.12 -2.23
C PHE A 81 24.75 -0.30 -1.20
N ALA A 82 24.31 -1.01 -0.15
CA ALA A 82 25.19 -1.48 0.91
C ALA A 82 26.29 -2.46 0.45
N ASN A 83 26.18 -3.02 -0.76
CA ASN A 83 27.21 -3.85 -1.38
C ASN A 83 28.33 -3.02 -2.07
N GLY A 84 28.26 -1.68 -2.01
CA GLY A 84 29.25 -0.77 -2.61
C GLY A 84 28.89 -0.28 -4.02
N ALA A 85 27.81 -0.76 -4.63
CA ALA A 85 27.37 -0.23 -5.92
C ALA A 85 26.79 1.18 -5.74
N SER A 86 27.36 2.17 -6.43
CA SER A 86 26.91 3.56 -6.37
C SER A 86 26.85 4.19 -7.75
N SER A 87 25.89 5.07 -7.98
CA SER A 87 25.85 5.89 -9.19
C SER A 87 25.29 7.27 -8.86
N SER A 88 25.77 8.27 -9.60
CA SER A 88 25.40 9.67 -9.43
C SER A 88 25.09 10.31 -10.78
N TRP A 89 24.07 11.16 -10.80
CA TRP A 89 23.63 11.88 -11.99
C TRP A 89 23.39 13.34 -11.67
N THR A 90 23.86 14.25 -12.53
CA THR A 90 23.61 15.68 -12.41
C THR A 90 22.14 16.00 -12.65
N LEU A 91 21.53 16.75 -11.75
CA LEU A 91 20.14 17.18 -11.86
C LEU A 91 20.04 18.38 -12.79
N PRO A 92 19.06 18.40 -13.70
CA PRO A 92 18.81 19.50 -14.61
C PRO A 92 18.01 20.58 -13.87
N ASN A 93 17.60 21.62 -14.59
CA ASN A 93 16.66 22.60 -14.05
C ASN A 93 15.32 21.92 -13.73
N GLN A 94 14.67 22.31 -12.63
CA GLN A 94 13.37 21.82 -12.18
C GLN A 94 12.26 21.98 -13.25
N SER A 95 12.39 22.98 -14.12
CA SER A 95 11.45 23.20 -15.23
C SER A 95 11.59 22.18 -16.37
N ASP A 96 12.75 21.53 -16.51
CA ASP A 96 13.01 20.59 -17.60
C ASP A 96 12.55 19.17 -17.25
N LYS A 97 11.25 18.95 -17.40
CA LYS A 97 10.59 17.67 -17.13
C LYS A 97 11.17 16.52 -17.96
N LYS A 98 11.63 16.77 -19.19
CA LYS A 98 12.18 15.72 -20.06
C LYS A 98 13.51 15.24 -19.50
N ALA A 99 14.40 16.16 -19.15
CA ALA A 99 15.69 15.82 -18.57
C ALA A 99 15.54 15.10 -17.22
N ILE A 100 14.61 15.56 -16.36
CA ILE A 100 14.30 14.89 -15.08
C ILE A 100 13.86 13.45 -15.33
N ARG A 101 13.00 13.22 -16.32
CA ARG A 101 12.53 11.88 -16.67
C ARG A 101 13.67 10.98 -17.17
N THR A 102 14.55 11.50 -18.02
CA THR A 102 15.71 10.74 -18.50
C THR A 102 16.64 10.31 -17.35
N ILE A 103 16.87 11.18 -16.38
CA ILE A 103 17.71 10.85 -15.21
C ILE A 103 17.01 9.85 -14.30
N LEU A 104 15.70 10.02 -14.08
CA LEU A 104 14.90 9.05 -13.35
C LEU A 104 14.99 7.66 -14.02
N ASP A 105 14.81 7.58 -15.34
CA ASP A 105 14.84 6.31 -16.07
C ASP A 105 16.23 5.65 -15.98
N LYS A 106 17.32 6.43 -16.02
CA LYS A 106 18.68 5.94 -15.77
C LYS A 106 18.83 5.40 -14.34
N ALA A 107 18.36 6.13 -13.33
CA ALA A 107 18.44 5.72 -11.94
C ALA A 107 17.62 4.45 -11.65
N ILE A 108 16.43 4.33 -12.25
CA ILE A 108 15.58 3.14 -12.16
C ILE A 108 16.25 1.95 -12.84
N THR A 109 16.89 2.16 -13.99
CA THR A 109 17.61 1.09 -14.71
C THR A 109 18.77 0.56 -13.87
N PHE A 110 19.60 1.45 -13.33
CA PHE A 110 20.67 1.09 -12.38
C PHE A 110 20.14 0.33 -11.16
N ALA A 111 19.02 0.77 -10.59
CA ALA A 111 18.41 0.10 -9.45
C ALA A 111 17.93 -1.31 -9.81
N LYS A 112 17.33 -1.50 -10.99
CA LYS A 112 16.87 -2.82 -11.47
C LYS A 112 18.04 -3.77 -11.71
N GLU A 113 19.13 -3.30 -12.29
CA GLU A 113 20.36 -4.08 -12.48
C GLU A 113 20.92 -4.58 -11.15
N ASN A 114 20.82 -3.77 -10.10
CA ASN A 114 21.20 -4.12 -8.73
C ASN A 114 20.09 -4.84 -7.94
N LYS A 115 19.06 -5.38 -8.62
CA LYS A 115 17.95 -6.15 -8.04
C LYS A 115 17.17 -5.38 -6.96
N ALA A 116 17.01 -4.07 -7.12
CA ALA A 116 16.22 -3.25 -6.22
C ALA A 116 14.74 -3.68 -6.22
N SER A 117 14.14 -3.67 -5.04
CA SER A 117 12.70 -3.89 -4.85
C SER A 117 11.87 -2.72 -5.40
N LEU A 118 10.58 -2.96 -5.64
CA LEU A 118 9.65 -1.91 -6.05
C LEU A 118 9.59 -0.75 -5.05
N GLY A 119 9.67 -1.04 -3.75
CA GLY A 119 9.72 -0.02 -2.69
C GLY A 119 10.96 0.88 -2.79
N GLN A 120 12.11 0.31 -3.14
CA GLN A 120 13.34 1.06 -3.36
C GLN A 120 13.25 1.93 -4.62
N ILE A 121 12.73 1.39 -5.72
CA ILE A 121 12.47 2.18 -6.94
C ILE A 121 11.56 3.38 -6.63
N ASN A 122 10.55 3.19 -5.78
CA ASN A 122 9.67 4.27 -5.35
C ASN A 122 10.39 5.28 -4.43
N ALA A 123 11.34 4.85 -3.61
CA ALA A 123 12.17 5.76 -2.82
C ALA A 123 13.00 6.71 -3.70
N ILE A 124 13.53 6.23 -4.83
CA ILE A 124 14.25 7.09 -5.81
C ILE A 124 13.30 8.17 -6.35
N ARG A 125 12.10 7.77 -6.79
CA ARG A 125 11.07 8.73 -7.27
C ARG A 125 10.73 9.74 -6.19
N LYS A 126 10.55 9.27 -4.96
CA LYS A 126 10.21 10.11 -3.81
C LYS A 126 11.31 11.12 -3.51
N THR A 127 12.57 10.72 -3.61
CA THR A 127 13.72 11.61 -3.37
C THR A 127 13.69 12.82 -4.31
N LEU A 128 13.30 12.63 -5.58
CA LEU A 128 13.13 13.74 -6.52
C LEU A 128 11.93 14.62 -6.17
N THR A 129 10.78 14.02 -5.87
CA THR A 129 9.57 14.80 -5.55
C THR A 129 9.68 15.56 -4.24
N ASP A 130 10.41 15.03 -3.26
CA ASP A 130 10.66 15.71 -1.97
C ASP A 130 11.60 16.93 -2.14
N ASN A 131 12.27 17.08 -3.28
CA ASN A 131 13.16 18.19 -3.61
C ASN A 131 12.62 19.04 -4.79
N ASP A 132 11.30 19.14 -4.93
CA ASP A 132 10.58 19.94 -5.93
C ASP A 132 10.74 19.51 -7.40
N TYR A 133 11.35 18.34 -7.68
CA TYR A 133 11.45 17.79 -9.04
C TYR A 133 10.17 17.01 -9.42
N HIS A 134 9.06 17.72 -9.57
CA HIS A 134 7.76 17.12 -9.91
C HIS A 134 7.60 16.86 -11.42
N LEU A 135 7.29 15.62 -11.79
CA LEU A 135 6.96 15.24 -13.17
C LEU A 135 5.52 15.64 -13.55
N THR A 136 4.60 15.60 -12.58
CA THR A 136 3.19 15.96 -12.71
C THR A 136 2.83 16.94 -11.59
N LYS A 137 2.14 18.04 -11.93
CA LYS A 137 1.51 18.94 -10.95
C LYS A 137 0.15 18.37 -10.56
#